data_AF-A0A662DV97-F1
#
_entry.id   AF-A0A662DV97-F1
#
_cell.length_a   1.000
_cell.length_b   1.000
_cell.length_c   1.000
_cell.angle_alpha   90.00
_cell.angle_beta   90.00
_cell.angle_gamma   90.00
#
_symmetry.space_group_name_H-M   'P 1'
#
loop_
_entity.id
_entity.type
_entity.pdbx_description
1 polymer ?
#
loop_
_entity_poly.entity_id
_entity_poly.type
_entity_poly.pdbx_seq_one_letter_code
_entity_poly.pdbx_strand_id
1 'polypeptide(L)' 'MTVSYLAPTPLDRKLQFRARLREREGRKLWIEGEATSGGERFATGEGLFISVPEDRFGALGSS' A
#
# COMPACT_ATOMS: atom_id res chain seq x y z
N MET A 1 5.56 7.84 -0.81
CA MET A 1 4.20 7.35 -0.49
C MET A 1 3.41 8.52 0.04
N THR A 2 2.16 8.64 -0.35
CA THR A 2 1.22 9.69 0.10
C THR A 2 -0.05 9.04 0.63
N VAL A 3 -0.64 9.64 1.66
CA VAL A 3 -1.90 9.19 2.27
C VAL A 3 -2.76 10.41 2.51
N SER A 4 -4.02 10.35 2.07
CA SER A 4 -5.02 11.38 2.32
C SER A 4 -6.05 10.83 3.29
N TYR A 5 -6.16 11.45 4.47
CA TYR A 5 -7.20 11.13 5.44
C TYR A 5 -8.45 11.94 5.11
N LEU A 6 -9.55 11.24 4.82
CA LEU A 6 -10.85 11.84 4.51
C LEU A 6 -11.69 12.02 5.79
N ALA A 7 -11.42 11.19 6.80
CA ALA A 7 -12.03 11.23 8.12
C ALA A 7 -11.03 10.67 9.17
N PRO A 8 -11.27 10.89 10.48
CA PRO A 8 -10.48 10.24 11.53
C PRO A 8 -10.46 8.72 11.38
N THR A 9 -9.35 8.09 11.77
CA THR A 9 -9.25 6.62 11.73
C THR A 9 -10.13 6.01 12.81
N PRO A 10 -11.10 5.15 12.47
CA PRO A 10 -11.96 4.51 13.46
C PRO A 10 -11.16 3.58 14.40
N LEU A 11 -11.37 3.71 15.70
CA LEU A 11 -10.80 2.83 16.73
C LEU A 11 -11.79 1.72 17.10
N ASP A 12 -11.27 0.56 17.52
CA ASP A 12 -12.07 -0.61 17.94
C ASP A 12 -13.08 -1.10 16.89
N ARG A 13 -12.78 -0.84 15.61
CA ARG A 13 -13.57 -1.30 14.46
C ARG A 13 -12.69 -2.08 13.49
N LYS A 14 -13.31 -3.00 12.74
CA LYS A 14 -12.62 -3.69 11.64
C LYS A 14 -12.35 -2.71 10.52
N LEU A 15 -11.08 -2.58 10.14
CA LEU A 15 -10.64 -1.83 8.98
C LEU A 15 -10.41 -2.79 7.82
N GLN A 16 -10.78 -2.36 6.62
CA GLN A 16 -10.47 -3.06 5.38
C GLN A 16 -9.59 -2.17 4.52
N PHE A 17 -8.46 -2.72 4.09
CA PHE A 17 -7.58 -2.08 3.14
C PHE A 17 -7.67 -2.82 1.81
N ARG A 18 -7.81 -2.09 0.72
CA ARG A 18 -7.71 -2.63 -0.63
C ARG A 18 -6.65 -1.85 -1.37
N ALA A 19 -5.77 -2.57 -2.05
CA ALA A 19 -4.74 -1.99 -2.88
C ALA A 19 -4.74 -2.67 -4.24
N ARG A 20 -4.46 -1.91 -5.29
CA ARG A 20 -4.36 -2.43 -6.65
C ARG A 20 -3.18 -1.79 -7.38
N LEU A 21 -2.55 -2.59 -8.25
CA LEU A 21 -1.59 -2.06 -9.21
C LEU A 21 -2.32 -1.14 -10.18
N ARG A 22 -1.92 0.13 -10.18
CA ARG A 22 -2.39 1.12 -11.16
C ARG A 22 -1.55 1.05 -12.43
N GLU A 23 -0.23 1.06 -12.28
CA GLU A 23 0.71 1.13 -13.39
C GLU A 23 2.03 0.45 -13.07
N ARG A 24 2.66 -0.15 -14.09
CA ARG A 24 4.00 -0.73 -14.01
C ARG A 24 4.87 -0.19 -15.12
N GLU A 25 6.01 0.37 -14.75
CA GLU A 25 7.07 0.80 -15.67
C GLU A 25 8.39 0.13 -15.27
N GLY A 26 8.72 -0.98 -15.94
CA GLY A 26 9.86 -1.81 -15.57
C GLY A 26 9.74 -2.35 -14.14
N ARG A 27 10.60 -1.84 -13.25
CA ARG A 27 10.61 -2.20 -11.81
C ARG A 27 9.77 -1.28 -10.93
N LYS A 28 9.27 -0.16 -11.48
CA LYS A 28 8.41 0.77 -10.76
C LYS A 28 6.97 0.28 -10.79
N LEU A 29 6.34 0.18 -9.63
CA LEU A 29 4.95 -0.21 -9.44
C LEU A 29 4.23 0.92 -8.73
N TRP A 30 3.30 1.58 -9.41
CA TRP A 30 2.39 2.54 -8.78
C TRP A 30 1.18 1.78 -8.26
N ILE A 31 1.03 1.75 -6.94
CA ILE A 31 -0.07 1.14 -6.23
C ILE A 31 -0.98 2.24 -5.70
N GLU A 32 -2.26 2.11 -5.94
CA GLU A 32 -3.28 2.92 -5.27
C GLU A 32 -4.02 2.06 -4.24
N GLY A 33 -4.43 2.67 -3.15
CA GLY A 33 -5.11 2.00 -2.07
C GLY A 33 -6.18 2.84 -1.40
N GLU A 34 -7.10 2.15 -0.75
CA GLU A 34 -8.18 2.72 0.04
C GLU A 34 -8.31 2.00 1.38
N ALA A 35 -8.74 2.74 2.39
CA ALA A 35 -9.06 2.22 3.71
C ALA A 35 -10.53 2.48 4.02
N THR A 36 -11.26 1.44 4.38
CA THR A 36 -12.69 1.51 4.72
C THR A 36 -13.00 0.88 6.08
N SER A 37 -14.08 1.31 6.71
CA SER A 37 -14.66 0.74 7.93
C SER A 37 -16.18 0.74 7.79
N GLY A 38 -16.83 -0.41 7.96
CA GLY A 38 -18.30 -0.50 7.79
C GLY A 38 -18.80 -0.13 6.38
N GLY A 39 -17.94 -0.22 5.35
CA GLY A 39 -18.27 0.19 3.98
C GLY A 39 -17.93 1.65 3.66
N GLU A 40 -17.62 2.48 4.65
CA GLU A 40 -17.26 3.88 4.45
C GLU A 40 -15.75 4.07 4.35
N ARG A 41 -15.31 4.90 3.41
CA ARG A 41 -13.89 5.18 3.18
C ARG A 41 -13.41 6.31 4.08
N PHE A 42 -12.34 6.08 4.83
CA PHE A 42 -11.73 7.09 5.71
C PHE A 42 -10.33 7.54 5.26
N ALA A 43 -9.67 6.79 4.36
CA ALA A 43 -8.42 7.22 3.76
C ALA A 43 -8.21 6.66 2.34
N THR A 44 -7.38 7.36 1.55
CA THR A 44 -6.80 6.87 0.30
C THR A 44 -5.27 6.96 0.37
N GLY A 45 -4.57 6.20 -0.46
CA GLY A 45 -3.12 6.25 -0.53
C GLY A 45 -2.58 5.91 -1.91
N GLU A 46 -1.42 6.47 -2.21
CA GLU A 46 -0.63 6.17 -3.40
C GLU A 46 0.82 5.87 -3.01
N GLY A 47 1.35 4.79 -3.58
CA GLY A 47 2.71 4.32 -3.32
C GLY A 47 3.43 3.92 -4.59
N LEU A 48 4.68 4.36 -4.72
CA LEU A 48 5.63 3.82 -5.68
C LEU A 48 6.47 2.75 -4.98
N PHE A 49 6.38 1.52 -5.48
CA PHE A 49 7.15 0.37 -5.01
C PHE A 49 8.15 -0.05 -6.08
N ILE A 50 9.34 -0.50 -5.66
CA ILE A 50 10.35 -1.02 -6.58
C ILE A 50 10.39 -2.54 -6.46
N SER A 51 10.06 -3.23 -7.55
CA SER A 51 10.27 -4.68 -7.65
C SER A 51 11.77 -4.98 -7.68
N VAL A 52 12.22 -5.75 -6.71
CA VAL A 52 13.61 -6.19 -6.59
C VAL A 52 13.66 -7.69 -6.87
N PRO A 53 14.50 -8.15 -7.82
CA PRO A 53 14.73 -9.57 -8.06
C PRO A 53 15.13 -10.35 -6.79
N GLU A 54 14.65 -11.58 -6.65
CA GLU A 54 14.85 -12.41 -5.44
C GLU A 54 16.34 -12.70 -5.17
N ASP A 55 17.16 -12.86 -6.21
CA ASP A 55 18.61 -13.06 -6.16
C ASP A 55 19.37 -11.88 -5.52
N ARG A 56 18.72 -10.72 -5.39
CA ARG A 56 19.27 -9.53 -4.72
C ARG A 56 18.90 -9.42 -3.24
N PHE A 57 17.94 -10.21 -2.75
CA PHE A 57 17.54 -10.21 -1.33
C PHE A 57 18.39 -11.15 -0.45
N GLY A 58 18.99 -12.20 -1.02
CA GLY A 58 19.80 -13.19 -0.29
C GLY A 58 21.11 -12.67 0.33
N ALA A 59 21.51 -11.43 0.06
CA ALA A 59 22.73 -10.82 0.60
C ALA A 59 22.49 -9.98 1.87
N LEU A 60 21.23 -9.78 2.31
CA LEU A 60 20.88 -8.90 3.44
C LEU A 60 20.38 -9.66 4.69
N GLY A 61 20.42 -11.00 4.71
CA GLY A 61 19.75 -11.80 5.74
C GLY A 61 20.46 -13.06 6.22
N SER A 62 21.74 -13.27 5.91
CA SER A 62 22.51 -14.43 6.38
C SER A 62 23.80 -13.97 7.07
N SER A 63 23.74 -13.92 8.40
CA SER A 63 24.87 -14.04 9.33
C SER A 63 24.69 -15.32 10.13
#